data_AF-A0A086AAJ4-F1
#
_entry.id   AF-A0A086AAJ4-F1
#
_cell.length_a   1.000
_cell.length_b   1.000
_cell.length_c   1.000
_cell.angle_alpha   90.00
_cell.angle_beta   90.00
_cell.angle_gamma   90.00
#
_symmetry.space_group_name_H-M   'P 1'
#
loop_
_entity.id
_entity.type
_entity.pdbx_description
1 polymer ?
#
loop_
_entity_poly.entity_id
_entity_poly.type
_entity_poly.pdbx_seq_one_letter_code
_entity_poly.pdbx_strand_id
1 'polypeptide(L)'
;MNNQKPIPFFFRNQVYFLKSNFIIHDTELLNKFNTSVECFSYFTLEIDRMMDGNYSQTSAQELKKQPFHAIKNYQEAIKNLIKIFPDNHIFWNHLNEQNFIYYTTILKEKNNMTLQTKYTLEDFEKYAIGKHCLAYIPIIGLHFIFEPLHDIEQLKEAYTHIFKAIQMNDDVEDFHSDTINNQWTYARSLVKEFIKNNNLFNELDLDRFEERVFYVSGIAEELMQYSKDNLVAAKNIAAKNNFNELNQWATKTLIDFEKNIKLILNLTKNV
;
A
#
# COMPACT_ATOMS: atom_id res chain seq x y z
N MET A 1 21.63 20.39 5.63
CA MET A 1 20.45 20.00 4.81
C MET A 1 19.83 18.79 5.48
N ASN A 2 18.65 18.96 6.06
CA ASN A 2 18.01 17.91 6.87
C ASN A 2 17.64 16.71 6.00
N ASN A 3 18.34 15.59 6.22
CA ASN A 3 17.92 14.25 5.82
C ASN A 3 16.65 13.87 6.60
N GLN A 4 15.51 14.41 6.20
CA GLN A 4 14.22 13.82 6.59
C GLN A 4 14.07 12.56 5.74
N LYS A 5 14.09 11.39 6.40
CA LYS A 5 13.63 10.12 5.84
C LYS A 5 12.33 10.35 5.05
N PRO A 6 12.09 9.63 3.94
CA PRO A 6 10.79 9.67 3.28
C PRO A 6 9.71 9.47 4.33
N ILE A 7 8.65 10.29 4.25
CA ILE A 7 7.57 10.30 5.24
C ILE A 7 7.09 8.85 5.41
N PRO A 8 7.27 8.22 6.59
CA PRO A 8 6.95 6.80 6.82
C PRO A 8 5.43 6.53 6.88
N PHE A 9 4.64 7.40 6.26
CA PHE A 9 3.23 7.60 6.55
C PHE A 9 2.46 8.09 5.33
N PHE A 10 2.81 7.67 4.10
CA PHE A 10 2.07 8.05 2.88
C PHE A 10 0.56 7.87 3.09
N PHE A 11 0.14 6.65 3.48
CA PHE A 11 -1.27 6.31 3.75
C PHE A 11 -1.90 7.01 4.97
N ARG A 12 -1.11 7.58 5.88
CA ARG A 12 -1.66 8.36 7.02
C ARG A 12 -1.76 9.85 6.74
N ASN A 13 -1.04 10.36 5.73
CA ASN A 13 -0.99 11.79 5.41
C ASN A 13 -1.62 12.09 4.05
N GLN A 14 -2.69 11.39 3.72
CA GLN A 14 -3.31 11.46 2.40
C GLN A 14 -3.70 12.89 2.00
N VAL A 15 -4.41 13.61 2.88
CA VAL A 15 -4.82 14.99 2.59
C VAL A 15 -3.63 15.94 2.38
N TYR A 16 -2.48 15.69 3.01
CA TYR A 16 -1.27 16.50 2.79
C TYR A 16 -0.80 16.45 1.33
N PHE A 17 -0.82 15.27 0.70
CA PHE A 17 -0.43 15.11 -0.71
C PHE A 17 -1.49 15.60 -1.69
N LEU A 18 -2.73 15.77 -1.22
CA LEU A 18 -3.88 16.07 -2.06
C LEU A 18 -4.26 17.55 -2.04
N LYS A 19 -4.14 18.24 -0.90
CA LYS A 19 -4.72 19.57 -0.67
C LYS A 19 -4.31 20.65 -1.67
N SER A 20 -3.09 20.57 -2.21
CA SER A 20 -2.55 21.53 -3.19
C SER A 20 -3.20 21.41 -4.57
N ASN A 21 -3.96 20.34 -4.81
CA ASN A 21 -4.65 20.08 -6.07
C ASN A 21 -6.10 20.61 -6.06
N PHE A 22 -6.50 21.35 -5.01
CA PHE A 22 -7.85 21.86 -4.84
C PHE A 22 -7.85 23.33 -4.42
N ILE A 23 -8.88 24.08 -4.82
CA ILE A 23 -9.10 25.45 -4.37
C ILE A 23 -9.77 25.42 -2.99
N ILE A 24 -8.95 25.63 -1.95
CA ILE A 24 -9.40 25.62 -0.56
C ILE A 24 -9.97 26.99 -0.17
N HIS A 25 -11.29 27.10 -0.09
CA HIS A 25 -12.00 28.30 0.36
C HIS A 25 -12.49 28.20 1.82
N ASP A 26 -12.47 27.01 2.42
CA ASP A 26 -12.84 26.76 3.81
C ASP A 26 -11.81 25.84 4.49
N THR A 27 -10.88 26.46 5.22
CA THR A 27 -9.81 25.76 5.96
C THR A 27 -10.35 24.97 7.16
N GLU A 28 -11.45 25.40 7.78
CA GLU A 28 -12.04 24.68 8.90
C GLU A 28 -12.65 23.36 8.43
N LEU A 29 -13.36 23.40 7.29
CA LEU A 29 -13.91 22.21 6.65
C LEU A 29 -12.82 21.25 6.18
N LEU A 30 -11.73 21.76 5.58
CA LEU A 30 -10.56 20.94 5.23
C LEU A 30 -9.97 20.22 6.45
N ASN A 31 -9.81 20.93 7.57
CA ASN A 31 -9.26 20.35 8.79
C ASN A 31 -10.17 19.29 9.41
N LYS A 32 -11.49 19.49 9.38
CA LYS A 32 -12.48 18.49 9.79
C LYS A 32 -12.42 17.24 8.92
N PHE A 33 -12.31 17.42 7.60
CA PHE A 33 -12.14 16.31 6.67
C PHE A 33 -10.81 15.56 6.91
N ASN A 34 -9.70 16.28 7.07
CA ASN A 34 -8.39 15.68 7.38
C ASN A 34 -8.42 14.83 8.66
N THR A 35 -8.99 15.38 9.74
CA THR A 35 -9.15 14.64 11.01
C THR A 35 -9.95 13.35 10.80
N SER A 36 -10.99 13.41 9.98
CA SER A 36 -11.83 12.24 9.68
C SER A 36 -11.04 11.17 8.93
N VAL A 37 -10.24 11.57 7.94
CA VAL A 37 -9.35 10.69 7.18
C VAL A 37 -8.30 10.06 8.10
N GLU A 38 -7.65 10.84 8.98
CA GLU A 38 -6.64 10.33 9.92
C GLU A 38 -7.24 9.26 10.86
N CYS A 39 -8.42 9.52 11.43
CA CYS A 39 -9.15 8.54 12.25
C CYS A 39 -9.49 7.26 11.45
N PHE A 40 -9.96 7.41 10.21
CA PHE A 40 -10.31 6.26 9.37
C PHE A 40 -9.07 5.43 8.95
N SER A 41 -7.97 6.10 8.57
CA SER A 41 -6.70 5.46 8.27
C SER A 41 -6.13 4.73 9.50
N TYR A 42 -6.26 5.32 10.70
CA TYR A 42 -5.87 4.65 11.94
C TYR A 42 -6.66 3.35 12.14
N PHE A 43 -7.99 3.40 12.00
CA PHE A 43 -8.84 2.22 12.10
C PHE A 43 -8.40 1.13 11.12
N THR A 44 -8.24 1.48 9.84
CA THR A 44 -7.88 0.52 8.78
C THR A 44 -6.55 -0.16 9.08
N LEU A 45 -5.52 0.63 9.43
CA LEU A 45 -4.19 0.08 9.75
C LEU A 45 -4.17 -0.80 11.01
N GLU A 46 -4.98 -0.49 12.02
CA GLU A 46 -5.08 -1.34 13.20
C GLU A 46 -5.84 -2.64 12.92
N ILE A 47 -6.89 -2.61 12.08
CA ILE A 47 -7.58 -3.84 11.65
C ILE A 47 -6.64 -4.74 10.85
N ASP A 48 -5.88 -4.18 9.92
CA ASP A 48 -4.87 -4.91 9.14
C ASP A 48 -3.85 -5.61 10.06
N ARG A 49 -3.29 -4.87 11.02
CA ARG A 49 -2.39 -5.43 12.06
C ARG A 49 -3.04 -6.54 12.89
N MET A 50 -4.32 -6.41 13.22
CA MET A 50 -5.09 -7.44 13.96
C MET A 50 -5.23 -8.71 13.15
N MET A 51 -5.50 -8.56 11.85
CA MET A 51 -5.67 -9.68 10.92
C MET A 51 -4.36 -10.40 10.59
N ASP A 52 -3.23 -9.70 10.69
CA ASP A 52 -1.90 -10.26 10.43
C ASP A 52 -1.24 -10.87 11.66
N GLY A 53 -1.85 -10.78 12.84
CA GLY A 53 -1.29 -11.35 14.06
C GLY A 53 -0.05 -10.60 14.58
N ASN A 54 0.18 -9.38 14.10
CA ASN A 54 1.35 -8.54 14.41
C ASN A 54 1.42 -8.03 15.86
N TYR A 55 0.51 -8.46 16.75
CA TYR A 55 0.48 -8.07 18.16
C TYR A 55 1.21 -9.02 19.11
N SER A 56 1.90 -10.03 18.58
CA SER A 56 2.61 -11.08 19.34
C SER A 56 3.68 -10.57 20.32
N GLN A 57 4.05 -9.27 20.27
CA GLN A 57 5.06 -8.65 21.13
C GLN A 57 4.53 -7.58 22.10
N THR A 58 3.22 -7.31 22.12
CA THR A 58 2.60 -6.28 22.98
C THR A 58 2.04 -6.88 24.26
N SER A 59 2.08 -6.13 25.36
CA SER A 59 1.58 -6.62 26.65
C SER A 59 0.09 -6.97 26.56
N ALA A 60 -0.36 -7.98 27.32
CA ALA A 60 -1.77 -8.42 27.33
C ALA A 60 -2.79 -7.31 27.69
N GLN A 61 -2.33 -6.20 28.28
CA GLN A 61 -3.16 -5.01 28.56
C GLN A 61 -3.27 -4.05 27.38
N GLU A 62 -2.25 -3.95 26.52
CA GLU A 62 -2.28 -3.13 25.30
C GLU A 62 -3.13 -3.78 24.20
N LEU A 63 -3.01 -5.10 24.08
CA LEU A 63 -3.85 -5.96 23.23
C LEU A 63 -5.35 -5.75 23.46
N LYS A 64 -5.77 -5.51 24.71
CA LYS A 64 -7.19 -5.31 25.06
C LYS A 64 -7.74 -3.93 24.66
N LYS A 65 -6.87 -2.94 24.46
CA LYS A 65 -7.28 -1.56 24.16
C LYS A 65 -7.28 -1.25 22.66
N GLN A 66 -6.49 -1.97 21.88
CA GLN A 66 -6.32 -1.69 20.44
C GLN A 66 -7.61 -1.89 19.62
N PRO A 67 -8.37 -3.00 19.76
CA PRO A 67 -9.66 -3.12 19.08
C PRO A 67 -10.64 -1.99 19.46
N PHE A 68 -10.67 -1.63 20.75
CA PHE A 68 -11.50 -0.54 21.24
C PHE A 68 -11.09 0.81 20.64
N HIS A 69 -9.79 1.12 20.58
CA HIS A 69 -9.30 2.35 19.98
C HIS A 69 -9.54 2.41 18.47
N ALA A 70 -9.40 1.30 17.76
CA ALA A 70 -9.70 1.21 16.34
C ALA A 70 -11.19 1.53 16.10
N ILE A 71 -12.10 0.86 16.81
CA ILE A 71 -13.55 1.09 16.69
C ILE A 71 -13.91 2.53 17.06
N LYS A 72 -13.32 3.09 18.13
CA LYS A 72 -13.54 4.49 18.52
C LYS A 72 -13.14 5.44 17.39
N ASN A 73 -11.98 5.23 16.76
CA ASN A 73 -11.54 6.08 15.65
C ASN A 73 -12.46 5.96 14.43
N TYR A 74 -12.93 4.74 14.10
CA TYR A 74 -13.93 4.57 13.05
C TYR A 74 -15.22 5.36 13.35
N GLN A 75 -15.74 5.25 14.58
CA GLN A 75 -16.94 5.99 15.00
C GLN A 75 -16.75 7.50 14.92
N GLU A 76 -15.61 8.02 15.36
CA GLU A 76 -15.31 9.46 15.26
C GLU A 76 -15.15 9.92 13.80
N ALA A 77 -14.51 9.11 12.94
CA ALA A 77 -14.43 9.39 11.52
C ALA A 77 -15.83 9.51 10.89
N ILE A 78 -16.72 8.53 11.13
CA ILE A 78 -18.08 8.55 10.59
C ILE A 78 -18.90 9.73 11.13
N LYS A 79 -18.83 10.02 12.44
CA LYS A 79 -19.52 11.19 13.04
C LYS A 79 -19.10 12.50 12.41
N ASN A 80 -17.82 12.64 12.07
CA ASN A 80 -17.32 13.85 11.43
C ASN A 80 -17.69 13.90 9.95
N LEU A 81 -17.63 12.77 9.23
CA LEU A 81 -18.03 12.70 7.83
C LEU A 81 -19.51 13.01 7.61
N ILE A 82 -20.43 12.59 8.50
CA ILE A 82 -21.86 12.94 8.41
C ILE A 82 -22.10 14.46 8.51
N LYS A 83 -21.25 15.19 9.23
CA LYS A 83 -21.34 16.66 9.30
C LYS A 83 -20.87 17.34 8.02
N ILE A 84 -20.11 16.64 7.18
CA ILE A 84 -19.53 17.14 5.93
C ILE A 84 -20.40 16.71 4.74
N PHE A 85 -20.83 15.45 4.73
CA PHE A 85 -21.63 14.82 3.69
C PHE A 85 -22.99 14.41 4.26
N PRO A 86 -24.09 15.05 3.83
CA PRO A 86 -25.44 14.63 4.20
C PRO A 86 -25.70 13.15 3.91
N ASP A 87 -26.65 12.54 4.62
CA ASP A 87 -26.91 11.09 4.55
C ASP A 87 -27.21 10.56 3.14
N ASN A 88 -27.78 11.40 2.26
CA ASN A 88 -28.12 11.06 0.88
C ASN A 88 -27.02 11.43 -0.14
N HIS A 89 -25.86 11.89 0.31
CA HIS A 89 -24.77 12.31 -0.55
C HIS A 89 -24.07 11.10 -1.21
N ILE A 90 -23.71 11.21 -2.49
CA ILE A 90 -23.12 10.11 -3.27
C ILE A 90 -21.74 9.63 -2.75
N PHE A 91 -21.06 10.44 -1.95
CA PHE A 91 -19.83 10.06 -1.23
C PHE A 91 -19.98 8.73 -0.48
N TRP A 92 -21.13 8.48 0.14
CA TRP A 92 -21.38 7.25 0.89
C TRP A 92 -21.37 6.00 -0.02
N ASN A 93 -21.82 6.12 -1.27
CA ASN A 93 -21.77 5.02 -2.23
C ASN A 93 -20.32 4.67 -2.58
N HIS A 94 -19.49 5.68 -2.82
CA HIS A 94 -18.06 5.47 -3.06
C HIS A 94 -17.35 4.87 -1.84
N LEU A 95 -17.64 5.36 -0.64
CA LEU A 95 -17.06 4.79 0.59
C LEU A 95 -17.45 3.32 0.76
N ASN A 96 -18.72 2.97 0.54
CA ASN A 96 -19.19 1.60 0.64
C ASN A 96 -18.56 0.69 -0.42
N GLU A 97 -18.43 1.17 -1.65
CA GLU A 97 -17.78 0.45 -2.74
C GLU A 97 -16.31 0.14 -2.43
N GLN A 98 -15.53 1.15 -2.00
CA GLN A 98 -14.12 0.93 -1.68
C GLN A 98 -13.95 0.06 -0.42
N ASN A 99 -14.81 0.20 0.59
CA ASN A 99 -14.81 -0.73 1.73
C ASN A 99 -15.05 -2.18 1.28
N PHE A 100 -16.05 -2.40 0.42
CA PHE A 100 -16.35 -3.73 -0.10
C PHE A 100 -15.16 -4.32 -0.86
N ILE A 101 -14.53 -3.55 -1.75
CA ILE A 101 -13.32 -3.96 -2.50
C ILE A 101 -12.19 -4.31 -1.53
N TYR A 102 -11.91 -3.46 -0.53
CA TYR A 102 -10.88 -3.71 0.47
C TYR A 102 -11.13 -5.02 1.22
N TYR A 103 -12.28 -5.18 1.85
CA TYR A 103 -12.57 -6.37 2.65
C TYR A 103 -12.58 -7.66 1.83
N THR A 104 -13.15 -7.64 0.62
CA THR A 104 -13.13 -8.81 -0.27
C THR A 104 -11.73 -9.16 -0.74
N THR A 105 -10.85 -8.16 -0.94
CA THR A 105 -9.44 -8.37 -1.27
C THR A 105 -8.69 -9.05 -0.14
N ILE A 106 -8.84 -8.55 1.09
CA ILE A 106 -8.19 -9.15 2.26
C ILE A 106 -8.72 -10.57 2.53
N LEU A 107 -10.02 -10.82 2.36
CA LEU A 107 -10.57 -12.18 2.48
C LEU A 107 -10.03 -13.13 1.39
N LYS A 108 -9.89 -12.65 0.15
CA LYS A 108 -9.31 -13.43 -0.95
C LYS A 108 -7.85 -13.79 -0.65
N GLU A 109 -7.07 -12.86 -0.11
CA GLU A 109 -5.69 -13.10 0.32
C GLU A 109 -5.61 -14.24 1.35
N LYS A 110 -6.41 -14.19 2.42
CA LYS A 110 -6.42 -15.24 3.45
C LYS A 110 -6.86 -16.60 2.90
N ASN A 111 -7.79 -16.63 1.93
CA ASN A 111 -8.17 -17.87 1.23
C ASN A 111 -7.03 -18.39 0.35
N ASN A 112 -6.34 -17.52 -0.37
CA ASN A 112 -5.22 -17.88 -1.25
C ASN A 112 -4.03 -18.45 -0.46
N MET A 113 -3.80 -18.00 0.79
CA MET A 113 -2.81 -18.62 1.68
C MET A 113 -3.04 -20.12 1.88
N THR A 114 -4.31 -20.55 1.90
CA THR A 114 -4.69 -21.96 2.08
C THR A 114 -4.57 -22.75 0.77
N LEU A 115 -5.01 -22.16 -0.34
CA LEU A 115 -5.09 -22.84 -1.63
C LEU A 115 -3.77 -22.86 -2.41
N GLN A 116 -2.84 -21.94 -2.09
CA GLN A 116 -1.56 -21.76 -2.79
C GLN A 116 -1.72 -21.71 -4.31
N THR A 117 -2.74 -20.99 -4.77
CA THR A 117 -3.06 -20.87 -6.19
C THR A 117 -1.92 -20.22 -6.96
N LYS A 118 -1.74 -20.62 -8.23
CA LYS A 118 -0.86 -19.90 -9.16
C LYS A 118 -1.30 -18.44 -9.20
N TYR A 119 -0.37 -17.54 -8.89
CA TYR A 119 -0.64 -16.12 -8.82
C TYR A 119 -0.07 -15.45 -10.07
N THR A 120 -0.93 -14.81 -10.85
CA THR A 120 -0.48 -14.07 -12.05
C THR A 120 -0.13 -12.64 -11.68
N LEU A 121 0.61 -11.94 -12.56
CA LEU A 121 0.85 -10.50 -12.38
C LEU A 121 -0.47 -9.71 -12.32
N GLU A 122 -1.50 -10.11 -13.08
CA GLU A 122 -2.83 -9.48 -13.04
C GLU A 122 -3.51 -9.68 -11.68
N ASP A 123 -3.37 -10.87 -11.08
CA ASP A 123 -3.88 -11.12 -9.73
C ASP A 123 -3.17 -10.23 -8.70
N PHE A 124 -1.84 -10.11 -8.81
CA PHE A 124 -1.05 -9.20 -7.99
C PHE A 124 -1.54 -7.76 -8.14
N GLU A 125 -1.72 -7.26 -9.36
CA GLU A 125 -2.15 -5.88 -9.59
C GLU A 125 -3.53 -5.60 -8.98
N LYS A 126 -4.49 -6.53 -9.17
CA LYS A 126 -5.82 -6.43 -8.56
C LYS A 126 -5.73 -6.42 -7.04
N TYR A 127 -4.88 -7.26 -6.47
CA TYR A 127 -4.66 -7.31 -5.03
C TYR A 127 -4.02 -6.01 -4.50
N ALA A 128 -2.95 -5.52 -5.13
CA ALA A 128 -2.29 -4.28 -4.73
C ALA A 128 -3.26 -3.09 -4.77
N ILE A 129 -4.06 -2.97 -5.82
CA ILE A 129 -5.09 -1.92 -5.91
C ILE A 129 -6.15 -2.13 -4.82
N GLY A 130 -6.68 -3.34 -4.67
CA GLY A 130 -7.74 -3.64 -3.71
C GLY A 130 -7.34 -3.42 -2.26
N LYS A 131 -6.10 -3.77 -1.88
CA LYS A 131 -5.57 -3.60 -0.52
C LYS A 131 -5.42 -2.12 -0.14
N HIS A 132 -5.12 -1.26 -1.11
CA HIS A 132 -4.87 0.16 -0.89
C HIS A 132 -6.01 1.09 -1.35
N CYS A 133 -7.11 0.54 -1.87
CA CYS A 133 -8.19 1.31 -2.53
C CYS A 133 -8.87 2.35 -1.64
N LEU A 134 -8.83 2.19 -0.32
CA LEU A 134 -9.38 3.17 0.63
C LEU A 134 -8.66 4.54 0.55
N ALA A 135 -7.43 4.59 0.02
CA ALA A 135 -6.74 5.85 -0.25
C ALA A 135 -7.37 6.66 -1.40
N TYR A 136 -8.32 6.11 -2.17
CA TYR A 136 -9.14 6.91 -3.10
C TYR A 136 -10.20 7.75 -2.38
N ILE A 137 -10.60 7.39 -1.16
CA ILE A 137 -11.66 8.12 -0.43
C ILE A 137 -11.27 9.57 -0.11
N PRO A 138 -10.05 9.88 0.35
CA PRO A 138 -9.59 11.26 0.48
C PRO A 138 -9.62 12.05 -0.83
N ILE A 139 -9.29 11.42 -1.96
CA ILE A 139 -9.33 12.05 -3.29
C ILE A 139 -10.77 12.42 -3.66
N ILE A 140 -11.69 11.46 -3.53
CA ILE A 140 -13.12 11.63 -3.83
C ILE A 140 -13.76 12.66 -2.89
N GLY A 141 -13.47 12.59 -1.59
CA GLY A 141 -14.01 13.50 -0.61
C GLY A 141 -13.60 14.95 -0.85
N LEU A 142 -12.31 15.20 -1.12
CA LEU A 142 -11.84 16.55 -1.46
C LEU A 142 -12.47 17.08 -2.74
N HIS A 143 -12.70 16.22 -3.73
CA HIS A 143 -13.38 16.61 -4.97
C HIS A 143 -14.85 17.02 -4.77
N PHE A 144 -15.54 16.42 -3.80
CA PHE A 144 -16.89 16.86 -3.46
C PHE A 144 -16.93 18.12 -2.60
N ILE A 145 -15.87 18.39 -1.83
CA ILE A 145 -15.81 19.54 -0.92
C ILE A 145 -15.27 20.79 -1.63
N PHE A 146 -14.30 20.62 -2.53
CA PHE A 146 -13.53 21.72 -3.13
C PHE A 146 -13.42 21.57 -4.65
N GLU A 147 -13.24 22.70 -5.34
CA GLU A 147 -13.02 22.72 -6.78
C GLU A 147 -11.63 22.14 -7.11
N PRO A 148 -11.53 21.12 -7.98
CA PRO A 148 -10.25 20.54 -8.36
C PRO A 148 -9.51 21.47 -9.34
N LEU A 149 -8.19 21.63 -9.14
CA LEU A 149 -7.32 22.37 -10.06
C LEU A 149 -6.92 21.53 -11.30
N HIS A 150 -7.08 20.22 -11.20
CA HIS A 150 -6.60 19.23 -12.16
C HIS A 150 -7.58 18.07 -12.31
N ASP A 151 -7.39 17.25 -13.34
CA ASP A 151 -8.19 16.04 -13.54
C ASP A 151 -7.96 15.04 -12.40
N ILE A 152 -9.04 14.68 -11.70
CA ILE A 152 -9.01 13.74 -10.58
C ILE A 152 -8.65 12.32 -11.02
N GLU A 153 -8.95 11.95 -12.26
CA GLU A 153 -8.65 10.60 -12.75
C GLU A 153 -7.14 10.41 -12.93
N GLN A 154 -6.41 11.47 -13.31
CA GLN A 154 -4.95 11.46 -13.32
C GLN A 154 -4.35 11.29 -11.92
N LEU A 155 -5.00 11.85 -10.90
CA LEU A 155 -4.57 11.68 -9.52
C LEU A 155 -4.81 10.24 -9.03
N LYS A 156 -5.96 9.67 -9.35
CA LYS A 156 -6.23 8.25 -9.09
C LYS A 156 -5.26 7.34 -9.84
N GLU A 157 -4.95 7.64 -11.09
CA GLU A 157 -3.99 6.88 -11.90
C GLU A 157 -2.58 6.89 -11.27
N ALA A 158 -2.10 8.06 -10.83
CA ALA A 158 -0.83 8.16 -10.09
C ALA A 158 -0.84 7.29 -8.82
N TYR A 159 -1.95 7.30 -8.09
CA TYR A 159 -2.13 6.49 -6.88
C TYR A 159 -2.15 4.98 -7.17
N THR A 160 -2.82 4.56 -8.25
CA THR A 160 -2.83 3.17 -8.71
C THR A 160 -1.41 2.66 -8.94
N HIS A 161 -0.56 3.45 -9.61
CA HIS A 161 0.84 3.12 -9.79
C HIS A 161 1.62 3.07 -8.47
N ILE A 162 1.34 3.97 -7.53
CA ILE A 162 1.94 3.94 -6.19
C ILE A 162 1.57 2.65 -5.45
N PHE A 163 0.31 2.21 -5.51
CA PHE A 163 -0.15 0.99 -4.85
C PHE A 163 0.59 -0.24 -5.38
N LYS A 164 0.71 -0.34 -6.70
CA LYS A 164 1.47 -1.41 -7.37
C LYS A 164 2.94 -1.39 -6.97
N ALA A 165 3.56 -0.21 -6.94
CA ALA A 165 4.97 -0.05 -6.60
C ALA A 165 5.26 -0.43 -5.14
N ILE A 166 4.52 0.15 -4.20
CA ILE A 166 4.71 -0.11 -2.76
C ILE A 166 4.45 -1.58 -2.46
N GLN A 167 3.32 -2.15 -2.93
CA GLN A 167 3.00 -3.54 -2.61
C GLN A 167 4.05 -4.52 -3.16
N MET A 168 4.56 -4.29 -4.38
CA MET A 168 5.62 -5.15 -4.92
C MET A 168 6.92 -5.01 -4.13
N ASN A 169 7.25 -3.78 -3.71
CA ASN A 169 8.43 -3.56 -2.89
C ASN A 169 8.30 -4.22 -1.51
N ASP A 170 7.12 -4.16 -0.89
CA ASP A 170 6.83 -4.83 0.37
C ASP A 170 6.99 -6.36 0.21
N ASP A 171 6.40 -6.97 -0.83
CA ASP A 171 6.55 -8.40 -1.14
C ASP A 171 8.03 -8.83 -1.33
N VAL A 172 8.90 -7.92 -1.81
CA VAL A 172 10.34 -8.16 -1.98
C VAL A 172 11.08 -8.06 -0.65
N GLU A 173 10.88 -6.97 0.09
CA GLU A 173 11.60 -6.70 1.35
C GLU A 173 11.18 -7.68 2.47
N ASP A 174 9.91 -8.07 2.49
CA ASP A 174 9.34 -8.97 3.49
C ASP A 174 9.33 -10.44 3.06
N PHE A 175 9.96 -10.80 1.92
CA PHE A 175 9.94 -12.16 1.36
C PHE A 175 10.25 -13.26 2.40
N HIS A 176 11.26 -13.03 3.25
CA HIS A 176 11.65 -13.98 4.28
C HIS A 176 10.59 -14.11 5.37
N SER A 177 10.10 -12.99 5.91
CA SER A 177 9.04 -12.98 6.92
C SER A 177 7.76 -13.58 6.40
N ASP A 178 7.40 -13.30 5.14
CA ASP A 178 6.22 -13.86 4.48
C ASP A 178 6.33 -15.36 4.33
N THR A 179 7.52 -15.86 4.00
CA THR A 179 7.80 -17.30 3.95
C THR A 179 7.63 -17.94 5.33
N ILE A 180 8.17 -17.33 6.40
CA ILE A 180 8.02 -17.81 7.78
C ILE A 180 6.55 -17.80 8.22
N ASN A 181 5.83 -16.73 7.91
CA ASN A 181 4.43 -16.53 8.28
C ASN A 181 3.45 -17.26 7.35
N ASN A 182 3.96 -18.05 6.41
CA ASN A 182 3.21 -18.75 5.38
C ASN A 182 2.27 -17.84 4.56
N GLN A 183 2.63 -16.57 4.39
CA GLN A 183 1.92 -15.66 3.50
C GLN A 183 2.18 -16.07 2.05
N TRP A 184 1.13 -16.03 1.21
CA TRP A 184 1.21 -16.46 -0.19
C TRP A 184 1.22 -15.26 -1.12
N THR A 185 2.38 -14.63 -1.22
CA THR A 185 2.62 -13.45 -2.06
C THR A 185 2.91 -13.82 -3.51
N TYR A 186 2.90 -12.81 -4.39
CA TYR A 186 3.27 -13.01 -5.80
C TYR A 186 4.71 -13.51 -5.92
N ALA A 187 5.63 -12.87 -5.20
CA ALA A 187 7.04 -13.24 -5.16
C ALA A 187 7.23 -14.71 -4.77
N ARG A 188 6.55 -15.16 -3.70
CA ARG A 188 6.64 -16.55 -3.24
C ARG A 188 6.08 -17.52 -4.27
N SER A 189 4.98 -17.18 -4.94
CA SER A 189 4.40 -18.03 -5.98
C SER A 189 5.39 -18.25 -7.15
N LEU A 190 6.09 -17.20 -7.60
CA LEU A 190 7.09 -17.29 -8.66
C LEU A 190 8.28 -18.17 -8.26
N VAL A 191 8.76 -18.01 -7.02
CA VAL A 191 9.88 -18.81 -6.50
C VAL A 191 9.49 -20.29 -6.43
N LYS A 192 8.29 -20.61 -5.97
CA LYS A 192 7.78 -21.99 -5.93
C LYS A 192 7.67 -22.60 -7.33
N GLU A 193 7.21 -21.82 -8.32
CA GLU A 193 7.21 -22.27 -9.72
C GLU A 193 8.63 -22.48 -10.25
N PHE A 194 9.57 -21.57 -9.97
CA PHE A 194 10.96 -21.70 -10.40
C PHE A 194 11.63 -22.93 -9.81
N ILE A 195 11.48 -23.18 -8.50
CA ILE A 195 11.99 -24.38 -7.82
C ILE A 195 11.45 -25.64 -8.49
N LYS A 196 10.14 -25.69 -8.75
CA LYS A 196 9.49 -26.84 -9.38
C LYS A 196 10.00 -27.06 -10.82
N ASN A 197 10.06 -26.00 -11.63
CA ASN A 197 10.44 -26.11 -13.04
C ASN A 197 11.91 -26.49 -13.23
N ASN A 198 12.78 -26.13 -12.28
CA ASN A 198 14.20 -26.46 -12.32
C ASN A 198 14.56 -27.71 -11.48
N ASN A 199 13.56 -28.42 -10.93
CA ASN A 199 13.75 -29.59 -10.06
C ASN A 199 14.76 -29.32 -8.92
N LEU A 200 14.65 -28.16 -8.26
CA LEU A 200 15.53 -27.81 -7.16
C LEU A 200 15.02 -28.45 -5.87
N PHE A 201 15.94 -29.03 -5.10
CA PHE A 201 15.64 -29.67 -3.82
C PHE A 201 16.51 -29.07 -2.71
N ASN A 202 15.94 -28.89 -1.52
CA ASN A 202 16.70 -28.45 -0.35
C ASN A 202 17.39 -29.64 0.35
N GLU A 203 18.22 -30.39 -0.38
CA GLU A 203 18.81 -31.65 0.11
C GLU A 203 19.72 -31.47 1.33
N LEU A 204 20.31 -30.29 1.48
CA LEU A 204 21.22 -29.93 2.58
C LEU A 204 20.50 -29.24 3.76
N ASP A 205 19.16 -29.17 3.74
CA ASP A 205 18.34 -28.46 4.71
C ASP A 205 18.86 -27.03 4.97
N LEU A 206 19.17 -26.32 3.88
CA LEU A 206 19.71 -24.97 3.94
C LEU A 206 18.66 -24.03 4.51
N ASP A 207 19.06 -23.31 5.56
CA ASP A 207 18.27 -22.20 6.06
C ASP A 207 18.08 -21.13 4.96
N ARG A 208 16.86 -20.59 4.90
CA ARG A 208 16.43 -19.57 3.93
C ARG A 208 16.60 -20.01 2.47
N PHE A 209 16.42 -21.30 2.17
CA PHE A 209 16.56 -21.83 0.81
C PHE A 209 15.73 -21.07 -0.23
N GLU A 210 14.43 -20.86 0.00
CA GLU A 210 13.54 -20.15 -0.93
C GLU A 210 14.00 -18.72 -1.20
N GLU A 211 14.48 -18.02 -0.18
CA GLU A 211 14.97 -16.66 -0.33
C GLU A 211 16.29 -16.60 -1.10
N ARG A 212 17.18 -17.58 -0.90
CA ARG A 212 18.38 -17.69 -1.74
C ARG A 212 17.98 -17.88 -3.20
N VAL A 213 17.01 -18.76 -3.48
CA VAL A 213 16.48 -18.96 -4.84
C VAL A 213 15.87 -17.66 -5.39
N PHE A 214 15.10 -16.92 -4.58
CA PHE A 214 14.49 -15.65 -4.96
C PHE A 214 15.52 -14.64 -5.50
N TYR A 215 16.64 -14.45 -4.79
CA TYR A 215 17.67 -13.50 -5.21
C TYR A 215 18.53 -13.99 -6.37
N VAL A 216 18.86 -15.28 -6.45
CA VAL A 216 19.78 -15.80 -7.50
C VAL A 216 19.07 -16.17 -8.81
N SER A 217 17.75 -16.38 -8.79
CA SER A 217 16.97 -16.72 -9.99
C SER A 217 16.68 -15.52 -10.90
N GLY A 218 16.99 -14.29 -10.46
CA GLY A 218 16.62 -13.06 -11.15
C GLY A 218 15.18 -12.57 -10.87
N ILE A 219 14.37 -13.35 -10.15
CA ILE A 219 12.99 -12.97 -9.80
C ILE A 219 12.99 -11.68 -8.98
N ALA A 220 13.83 -11.57 -7.94
CA ALA A 220 13.92 -10.36 -7.12
C ALA A 220 14.24 -9.12 -7.98
N GLU A 221 15.13 -9.25 -8.96
CA GLU A 221 15.49 -8.16 -9.88
C GLU A 221 14.31 -7.71 -10.74
N GLU A 222 13.56 -8.67 -11.29
CA GLU A 222 12.35 -8.40 -12.08
C GLU A 222 11.29 -7.67 -11.26
N LEU A 223 11.01 -8.13 -10.04
CA LEU A 223 9.99 -7.53 -9.18
C LEU A 223 10.39 -6.12 -8.69
N MET A 224 11.66 -5.92 -8.35
CA MET A 224 12.14 -4.58 -8.02
C MET A 224 12.09 -3.63 -9.21
N GLN A 225 12.41 -4.11 -10.41
CA GLN A 225 12.30 -3.30 -11.63
C GLN A 225 10.85 -2.92 -11.92
N TYR A 226 9.90 -3.86 -11.76
CA TYR A 226 8.46 -3.58 -11.85
C TYR A 226 8.02 -2.51 -10.84
N SER A 227 8.48 -2.60 -9.59
CA SER A 227 8.18 -1.63 -8.54
C SER A 227 8.71 -0.24 -8.91
N LYS A 228 9.96 -0.18 -9.39
CA LYS A 228 10.59 1.05 -9.88
C LYS A 228 9.80 1.67 -11.03
N ASP A 229 9.42 0.89 -12.04
CA ASP A 229 8.74 1.39 -13.24
C ASP A 229 7.38 1.98 -12.90
N ASN A 230 6.64 1.36 -11.99
CA ASN A 230 5.38 1.92 -11.48
C ASN A 230 5.60 3.22 -10.70
N LEU A 231 6.62 3.30 -9.83
CA LEU A 231 6.91 4.53 -9.11
C LEU A 231 7.36 5.67 -10.04
N VAL A 232 8.11 5.34 -11.11
CA VAL A 232 8.46 6.28 -12.18
C VAL A 232 7.21 6.76 -12.92
N ALA A 233 6.27 5.87 -13.25
CA ALA A 233 5.00 6.24 -13.88
C ALA A 233 4.21 7.22 -13.00
N ALA A 234 4.05 6.92 -11.71
CA ALA A 234 3.40 7.80 -10.74
C ALA A 234 4.07 9.18 -10.66
N LYS A 235 5.42 9.21 -10.59
CA LYS A 235 6.19 10.46 -10.59
C LYS A 235 5.95 11.28 -11.86
N ASN A 236 5.94 10.64 -13.03
CA ASN A 236 5.74 11.31 -14.30
C ASN A 236 4.33 11.90 -14.43
N ILE A 237 3.30 11.16 -14.00
CA ILE A 237 1.92 11.67 -13.92
C ILE A 237 1.85 12.86 -12.97
N ALA A 238 2.45 12.75 -11.79
CA ALA A 238 2.48 13.81 -10.80
C ALA A 238 3.18 15.08 -11.32
N ALA A 239 4.32 14.93 -12.00
CA ALA A 239 5.04 16.04 -12.60
C ALA A 239 4.25 16.70 -13.74
N LYS A 240 3.64 15.90 -14.64
CA LYS A 240 2.84 16.40 -15.76
C LYS A 240 1.63 17.21 -15.31
N ASN A 241 1.01 16.81 -14.20
CA ASN A 241 -0.20 17.44 -13.66
C ASN A 241 0.07 18.40 -12.50
N ASN A 242 1.34 18.76 -12.22
CA ASN A 242 1.73 19.66 -11.12
C ASN A 242 1.29 19.22 -9.71
N PHE A 243 1.17 17.91 -9.46
CA PHE A 243 0.94 17.34 -8.13
C PHE A 243 2.23 17.40 -7.31
N ASN A 244 2.63 18.61 -6.90
CA ASN A 244 3.98 18.92 -6.41
C ASN A 244 4.41 18.07 -5.23
N GLU A 245 3.57 17.93 -4.21
CA GLU A 245 3.84 17.14 -3.01
C GLU A 245 3.99 15.66 -3.35
N LEU A 246 3.14 15.13 -4.24
CA LEU A 246 3.21 13.75 -4.70
C LEU A 246 4.48 13.49 -5.53
N ASN A 247 4.82 14.40 -6.44
CA ASN A 247 6.03 14.33 -7.25
C ASN A 247 7.30 14.35 -6.37
N GLN A 248 7.34 15.25 -5.38
CA GLN A 248 8.45 15.32 -4.42
C GLN A 248 8.58 14.04 -3.59
N TRP A 249 7.46 13.50 -3.12
CA TRP A 249 7.45 12.23 -2.38
C TRP A 249 7.92 11.07 -3.26
N ALA A 250 7.35 10.91 -4.47
CA ALA A 250 7.71 9.85 -5.40
C ALA A 250 9.19 9.93 -5.82
N THR A 251 9.72 11.14 -6.02
CA THR A 251 11.14 11.37 -6.30
C THR A 251 12.04 10.90 -5.16
N LYS A 252 11.69 11.22 -3.90
CA LYS A 252 12.46 10.78 -2.73
C LYS A 252 12.40 9.27 -2.55
N THR A 253 11.21 8.68 -2.65
CA THR A 253 11.02 7.23 -2.56
C THR A 253 11.79 6.48 -3.65
N LEU A 254 11.80 7.00 -4.87
CA LEU A 254 12.53 6.40 -6.00
C LEU A 254 14.04 6.35 -5.75
N ILE A 255 14.62 7.39 -5.13
CA ILE A 255 16.04 7.40 -4.77
C ILE A 255 16.37 6.25 -3.80
N ASP A 256 15.47 5.94 -2.86
CA ASP A 256 15.69 4.86 -1.90
C ASP A 256 15.51 3.48 -2.55
N PHE A 257 14.51 3.31 -3.44
CA PHE A 257 14.38 2.09 -4.26
C PHE A 257 15.63 1.84 -5.12
N GLU A 258 16.16 2.88 -5.76
CA GLU A 258 17.36 2.76 -6.60
C GLU A 258 18.62 2.37 -5.82
N LYS A 259 18.73 2.76 -4.56
CA LYS A 259 19.84 2.31 -3.70
C LYS A 259 19.76 0.80 -3.42
N ASN A 260 18.57 0.29 -3.09
CA ASN A 260 18.35 -1.13 -2.82
C ASN A 260 18.59 -1.97 -4.08
N ILE A 261 18.02 -1.55 -5.22
CA ILE A 261 18.24 -2.20 -6.52
C ILE A 261 19.73 -2.24 -6.86
N LYS A 262 20.45 -1.12 -6.70
CA LYS A 262 21.88 -1.05 -7.01
C LYS A 262 22.69 -1.98 -6.10
N LEU A 263 22.34 -2.08 -4.82
CA LEU A 263 23.00 -3.00 -3.90
C LEU A 263 22.84 -4.44 -4.37
N ILE A 264 21.62 -4.88 -4.67
CA ILE A 264 21.35 -6.25 -5.09
C ILE A 264 22.03 -6.56 -6.43
N LEU A 265 21.89 -5.69 -7.42
CA LEU A 265 22.54 -5.87 -8.74
C LEU A 265 24.07 -5.96 -8.65
N ASN A 266 24.70 -5.23 -7.72
CA ASN A 266 26.14 -5.32 -7.51
C ASN A 266 26.56 -6.67 -6.89
N LEU A 267 25.68 -7.30 -6.12
CA LEU A 267 25.94 -8.60 -5.49
C LEU A 267 25.67 -9.77 -6.44
N THR A 268 24.71 -9.63 -7.36
CA THR A 268 24.31 -10.70 -8.30
C THR A 268 25.11 -10.71 -9.61
N LYS A 269 25.54 -9.54 -10.12
CA LYS A 269 26.33 -9.46 -11.39
C LYS A 269 27.79 -9.91 -11.29
N ASN A 270 28.28 -10.18 -10.08
CA ASN A 270 29.66 -10.66 -9.84
C ASN A 270 29.72 -12.18 -9.61
N VAL A 271 28.66 -12.91 -9.95
CA VAL A 271 28.57 -14.38 -9.86
C VAL A 271 28.56 -14.99 -11.26
#